data_AF-A0A1J4QFR3-F1
#
_entry.id   AF-A0A1J4QFR3-F1
#
_cell.length_a   1.000
_cell.length_b   1.000
_cell.length_c   1.000
_cell.angle_alpha   90.00
_cell.angle_beta   90.00
_cell.angle_gamma   90.00
#
_symmetry.space_group_name_H-M   'P 1'
#
loop_
_entity.id
_entity.type
_entity.pdbx_description
1 polymer ?
#
loop_
_entity_poly.entity_id
_entity_poly.type
_entity_poly.pdbx_seq_one_letter_code
_entity_poly.pdbx_strand_id
1 'polypeptide(L)' 'MSLADAPPEIQLAVDLIELLELNDVDPAVALAALAIVKTDCERKLTRPVEPGE' A
#
# COMPACT_ATOMS: atom_id res chain seq x y z
N MET A 1 10.22 21.09 -4.91
CA MET A 1 9.79 20.07 -3.94
C MET A 1 10.05 18.73 -4.60
N SER A 2 10.96 17.96 -4.05
CA SER A 2 11.29 16.63 -4.56
C SER A 2 10.35 15.61 -3.93
N LEU A 3 10.10 14.48 -4.60
CA LEU A 3 9.28 13.39 -4.04
C LEU A 3 9.81 12.91 -2.68
N ALA A 4 11.12 13.00 -2.46
CA ALA A 4 11.78 12.67 -1.19
C ALA A 4 11.34 13.53 0.01
N ASP A 5 10.78 14.73 -0.23
CA ASP A 5 10.27 15.62 0.84
C ASP A 5 8.78 15.39 1.13
N ALA A 6 8.11 14.50 0.38
CA ALA A 6 6.68 14.24 0.54
C ALA A 6 6.39 13.40 1.80
N PRO A 7 5.16 13.42 2.33
CA PRO A 7 4.76 12.49 3.38
C PRO A 7 5.01 11.03 2.98
N PRO A 8 5.35 10.14 3.92
CA PRO A 8 5.71 8.75 3.62
C PRO A 8 4.58 8.00 2.90
N GLU A 9 3.32 8.31 3.20
CA GLU A 9 2.17 7.72 2.50
C GLU A 9 2.08 8.13 1.03
N ILE A 10 2.54 9.34 0.68
CA ILE A 10 2.57 9.84 -0.69
C ILE A 10 3.72 9.20 -1.45
N GLN A 11 4.90 9.08 -0.84
CA GLN A 11 6.04 8.39 -1.45
C GLN A 11 5.69 6.94 -1.76
N LEU A 12 5.14 6.22 -0.78
CA LEU A 12 4.72 4.83 -0.95
C LEU A 12 3.63 4.67 -2.02
N ALA A 13 2.67 5.61 -2.09
CA ALA A 13 1.66 5.57 -3.14
C ALA A 13 2.27 5.70 -4.54
N VAL A 14 3.28 6.56 -4.72
CA VAL A 14 3.97 6.70 -6.01
C VAL A 14 4.74 5.42 -6.37
N ASP A 15 5.48 4.83 -5.43
CA ASP A 15 6.20 3.57 -5.65
C ASP A 15 5.23 2.42 -6.04
N LEU A 16 4.07 2.35 -5.37
CA LEU A 16 3.05 1.34 -5.68
C LEU A 16 2.43 1.55 -7.06
N ILE A 17 2.18 2.80 -7.46
CA ILE A 17 1.66 3.11 -8.80
C ILE A 17 2.67 2.70 -9.87
N GLU A 18 3.95 3.08 -9.69
CA GLU A 18 5.02 2.71 -10.63
C GLU A 18 5.11 1.18 -10.76
N LEU A 19 5.06 0.44 -9.64
CA LEU A 19 5.10 -1.01 -9.65
C LEU A 19 3.92 -1.62 -10.42
N LEU A 20 2.71 -1.08 -10.25
CA LEU A 20 1.52 -1.56 -10.96
C LEU A 20 1.62 -1.29 -12.46
N GLU A 21 2.11 -0.11 -12.85
CA GLU A 21 2.33 0.25 -14.26
C GLU A 21 3.41 -0.61 -14.92
N LEU A 22 4.53 -0.86 -14.22
CA LEU A 22 5.62 -1.72 -14.71
C LEU A 22 5.19 -3.17 -14.95
N ASN A 23 4.12 -3.61 -14.29
CA ASN A 23 3.57 -4.96 -14.43
C ASN A 23 2.32 -5.00 -15.33
N ASP A 24 1.97 -3.92 -16.02
CA ASP A 24 0.77 -3.80 -16.87
C ASP A 24 -0.51 -4.27 -16.14
N VAL A 25 -0.61 -3.95 -14.85
CA VAL A 25 -1.76 -4.36 -14.03
C VAL A 25 -2.97 -3.52 -14.38
N ASP A 26 -4.07 -4.19 -14.74
CA ASP A 26 -5.34 -3.50 -15.00
C ASP A 26 -5.78 -2.67 -13.78
N PRO A 27 -6.16 -1.38 -13.96
CA PRO A 27 -6.53 -0.51 -12.85
C PRO A 27 -7.66 -1.05 -11.96
N ALA A 28 -8.62 -1.79 -12.53
CA ALA A 28 -9.70 -2.39 -11.75
C ALA A 28 -9.18 -3.53 -10.86
N VAL A 29 -8.24 -4.33 -11.37
CA VAL A 29 -7.55 -5.37 -10.60
C VAL A 29 -6.68 -4.75 -9.51
N ALA A 30 -5.94 -3.69 -9.83
CA ALA A 30 -5.13 -2.94 -8.86
C ALA A 30 -5.99 -2.41 -7.70
N LEU A 31 -7.13 -1.78 -7.98
CA LEU A 31 -8.05 -1.29 -6.96
C LEU A 31 -8.59 -2.41 -6.07
N ALA A 32 -8.96 -3.55 -6.66
CA ALA A 32 -9.41 -4.71 -5.90
C ALA A 32 -8.31 -5.26 -4.98
N ALA A 33 -7.07 -5.35 -5.46
CA ALA A 33 -5.93 -5.79 -4.67
C ALA A 33 -5.61 -4.80 -3.53
N LEU A 34 -5.62 -3.49 -3.81
CA LEU A 34 -5.39 -2.45 -2.80
C LEU A 34 -6.46 -2.47 -1.70
N ALA A 35 -7.71 -2.81 -2.01
CA ALA A 35 -8.75 -2.99 -1.00
C ALA A 35 -8.46 -4.15 -0.03
N ILE A 36 -7.88 -5.24 -0.55
CA ILE A 36 -7.44 -6.39 0.27
C ILE A 36 -6.27 -5.97 1.17
N VAL A 37 -5.26 -5.30 0.61
CA VAL A 37 -4.09 -4.80 1.36
C VAL A 37 -4.53 -3.84 2.46
N LYS A 38 -5.42 -2.89 2.14
CA LYS A 38 -5.99 -1.97 3.12
C LYS A 38 -6.64 -2.71 4.28
N THR A 39 -7.48 -3.70 3.98
CA THR A 39 -8.17 -4.50 5.00
C THR A 39 -7.17 -5.26 5.89
N ASP A 40 -6.08 -5.80 5.32
CA ASP A 40 -5.01 -6.47 6.09
C ASP A 40 -4.27 -5.50 7.01
N CYS A 41 -3.93 -4.30 6.52
CA CYS A 41 -3.32 -3.25 7.32
C CYS A 41 -4.24 -2.81 8.48
N GLU A 42 -5.53 -2.60 8.20
CA GLU A 42 -6.53 -2.27 9.23
C GLU A 42 -6.61 -3.37 10.30
N ARG A 43 -6.62 -4.64 9.89
CA ARG A 43 -6.58 -5.77 10.83
C ARG A 43 -5.32 -5.75 11.69
N LYS A 44 -4.14 -5.47 11.11
CA LYS A 44 -2.88 -5.37 11.86
C LYS A 44 -2.85 -4.21 12.85
N LEU A 45 -3.54 -3.10 12.56
CA LEU A 45 -3.70 -1.98 13.48
C LEU A 45 -4.66 -2.31 14.63
N THR A 46 -5.69 -3.10 14.37
CA THR A 46 -6.68 -3.51 15.39
C THR A 46 -6.27 -4.73 16.20
N ARG A 47 -5.35 -5.55 15.70
CA ARG A 47 -4.80 -6.68 16.45
C ARG A 47 -3.73 -6.11 17.38
N PRO A 48 -3.93 -6.10 18.72
CA PRO A 48 -2.81 -5.84 19.61
C PRO A 48 -1.74 -6.88 19.27
N VAL A 49 -0.48 -6.43 19.16
CA VAL A 49 0.67 -7.32 19.01
C VAL A 49 0.55 -8.39 20.09
N GLU A 50 0.19 -9.61 19.70
CA GLU A 50 0.28 -10.76 20.59
C GLU A 50 1.78 -10.98 20.80
N PRO A 51 2.32 -10.80 22.02
CA PRO A 51 3.72 -11.04 22.27
C PRO A 51 3.95 -12.56 22.26
N GLY A 52 4.48 -13.09 21.16
CA GLY A 52 4.98 -14.46 21.12
C GLY A 52 4.82 -15.16 19.78
N GLU A 53 5.85 -15.04 18.94
CA GLU A 53 6.37 -16.16 18.15
C GLU A 53 7.87 -16.31 18.46
#